data_AF-A0A7C6QN84-F1
#
_entry.id   AF-A0A7C6QN84-F1
#
_cell.length_a   1.000
_cell.length_b   1.000
_cell.length_c   1.000
_cell.angle_alpha   90.00
_cell.angle_beta   90.00
_cell.angle_gamma   90.00
#
_symmetry.space_group_name_H-M   'P 1'
#
loop_
_entity.id
_entity.type
_entity.pdbx_description
1 polymer ?
#
loop_
_entity_poly.entity_id
_entity_poly.type
_entity_poly.pdbx_seq_one_letter_code
_entity_poly.pdbx_strand_id
1 'polypeptide(L)'
;MTLLGALLLVVAAGLLGERAAAWERYKLDLLENLLVGLLVLRAEIDYLATDLAAAMRRAAGAAPAAAELFAGMAEELAVPGMAAGPAWRRVVGRWCRRKRLDGRLPGILSRLEAAFGPWQAAEVVRHLELVQKLLIQERDERRAKLDGTVRLWRYLGICGGLTAALLLC
;
A
#
# COMPACT_ATOMS: atom_id res chain seq x y z
N MET A 1 35.55 18.60 22.11
CA MET A 1 35.25 18.33 20.68
C MET A 1 34.46 17.03 20.46
N THR A 2 34.53 16.05 21.37
CA THR A 2 33.85 14.74 21.27
C THR A 2 32.32 14.81 21.41
N LEU A 3 31.79 15.75 22.21
CA LEU A 3 30.36 15.90 22.48
C LEU A 3 29.52 16.29 21.27
N LEU A 4 30.04 17.19 20.43
CA LEU A 4 29.36 17.65 19.22
C LEU A 4 29.23 16.53 18.18
N GLY A 5 30.25 15.65 18.07
CA GLY A 5 30.21 14.50 17.17
C GLY A 5 29.24 13.42 17.62
N ALA A 6 29.20 13.12 18.91
CA ALA A 6 28.23 12.17 19.49
C ALA A 6 26.79 12.65 19.32
N LEU A 7 26.54 13.95 19.58
CA LEU A 7 25.22 14.55 19.38
C LEU A 7 24.79 14.51 17.91
N LEU A 8 25.70 14.80 16.97
CA LEU A 8 25.42 14.75 15.53
C LEU A 8 25.07 13.33 15.06
N LEU A 9 25.75 12.31 15.56
CA LEU A 9 25.46 10.91 15.22
C LEU A 9 24.08 10.47 15.73
N VAL A 10 23.71 10.87 16.96
CA VAL A 10 22.39 10.56 17.52
C VAL A 10 21.27 11.27 16.75
N VAL A 11 21.47 12.55 16.40
CA VAL A 11 20.48 13.31 15.61
C VAL A 11 20.37 12.76 14.18
N ALA A 12 21.49 12.45 13.52
CA ALA A 12 21.50 11.89 12.18
C ALA A 12 20.84 10.51 12.14
N ALA A 13 21.10 9.65 13.13
CA ALA A 13 20.41 8.38 13.29
C ALA A 13 18.91 8.62 13.49
N GLY A 14 18.51 9.45 14.46
CA GLY A 14 17.10 9.76 14.73
C GLY A 14 16.33 10.22 13.48
N LEU A 15 16.91 11.14 12.70
CA LEU A 15 16.31 11.65 11.47
C LEU A 15 16.19 10.57 10.37
N LEU A 16 17.18 9.69 10.24
CA LEU A 16 17.12 8.56 9.30
C LEU A 16 16.05 7.53 9.73
N GLY A 17 15.90 7.30 11.03
CA GLY A 17 14.88 6.41 11.60
C GLY A 17 13.47 6.94 11.41
N GLU A 18 13.24 8.22 11.67
CA GLU A 18 11.95 8.87 11.44
C GLU A 18 11.56 8.85 9.97
N ARG A 19 12.51 9.11 9.07
CA ARG A 19 12.27 9.11 7.63
C ARG A 19 11.91 7.70 7.11
N ALA A 20 12.60 6.67 7.61
CA ALA A 20 12.27 5.27 7.29
C ALA A 20 10.88 4.88 7.84
N ALA A 21 10.56 5.27 9.09
CA ALA A 21 9.27 5.00 9.70
C ALA A 21 8.11 5.75 9.01
N ALA A 22 8.35 6.97 8.51
CA ALA A 22 7.37 7.73 7.74
C ALA A 22 7.08 7.06 6.39
N TRP A 23 8.10 6.53 5.71
CA TRP A 23 7.94 5.82 4.44
C TRP A 23 7.13 4.53 4.59
N GLU A 24 7.39 3.74 5.63
CA GLU A 24 6.64 2.52 5.88
C GLU A 24 5.21 2.83 6.36
N ARG A 25 4.98 3.91 7.11
CA ARG A 25 3.63 4.39 7.44
C ARG A 25 2.83 4.79 6.19
N TYR A 26 3.45 5.51 5.26
CA TYR A 26 2.84 5.84 3.97
C TYR A 26 2.41 4.59 3.19
N LYS A 27 3.24 3.55 3.16
CA LYS A 27 2.89 2.27 2.52
C LYS A 27 1.73 1.55 3.21
N LEU A 28 1.69 1.56 4.53
CA LEU A 28 0.56 0.98 5.28
C LEU A 28 -0.74 1.69 4.97
N ASP A 29 -0.73 3.03 4.99
CA ASP A 29 -1.91 3.84 4.68
C ASP A 29 -2.41 3.56 3.25
N LEU A 30 -1.49 3.42 2.30
CA LEU A 30 -1.80 3.02 0.92
C LEU A 30 -2.46 1.63 0.84
N LEU A 31 -1.97 0.65 1.62
CA LEU A 31 -2.53 -0.70 1.68
C LEU A 31 -3.93 -0.71 2.31
N GLU A 32 -4.14 0.06 3.38
CA GLU A 32 -5.44 0.19 4.03
C GLU A 32 -6.46 0.84 3.08
N ASN A 33 -6.08 1.91 2.38
CA ASN A 33 -6.91 2.53 1.35
C ASN A 33 -7.25 1.56 0.20
N LEU A 34 -6.27 0.77 -0.26
CA LEU A 34 -6.51 -0.23 -1.29
C LEU A 34 -7.52 -1.30 -0.84
N LEU A 35 -7.43 -1.75 0.42
CA LEU A 35 -8.40 -2.68 1.00
C LEU A 35 -9.81 -2.08 1.05
N VAL A 36 -9.95 -0.83 1.48
CA VAL A 36 -11.23 -0.10 1.51
C VAL A 36 -11.81 0.01 0.10
N GLY A 37 -11.01 0.43 -0.88
CA GLY A 37 -11.44 0.54 -2.28
C GLY A 37 -11.89 -0.80 -2.86
N LEU A 38 -11.16 -1.89 -2.58
CA LEU A 38 -11.54 -3.25 -3.00
C LEU A 38 -12.81 -3.76 -2.31
N LEU A 39 -13.05 -3.37 -1.05
CA LEU A 39 -14.28 -3.72 -0.32
C LEU A 39 -15.50 -3.03 -0.93
N VAL A 40 -15.38 -1.73 -1.26
CA VAL A 40 -16.44 -0.99 -1.95
C VAL A 40 -16.69 -1.55 -3.34
N LEU A 41 -15.61 -1.83 -4.10
CA LEU A 41 -15.73 -2.45 -5.43
C LEU A 41 -16.45 -3.80 -5.36
N ARG A 42 -16.12 -4.62 -4.36
CA ARG A 42 -16.79 -5.90 -4.14
C ARG A 42 -18.28 -5.70 -3.85
N ALA A 43 -18.62 -4.82 -2.91
CA ALA A 43 -20.01 -4.56 -2.55
C ALA A 43 -20.84 -4.12 -3.76
N GLU A 44 -20.26 -3.29 -4.64
CA GLU A 44 -20.88 -2.84 -5.88
C GLU A 44 -21.06 -3.97 -6.92
N ILE A 45 -20.07 -4.86 -7.06
CA ILE A 45 -20.15 -6.01 -7.99
C ILE A 45 -21.11 -7.08 -7.48
N ASP A 46 -21.10 -7.38 -6.16
CA ASP A 46 -22.02 -8.32 -5.52
C ASP A 46 -23.47 -7.85 -5.64
N TYR A 47 -23.71 -6.54 -5.64
CA TYR A 47 -25.06 -5.97 -5.77
C TYR A 47 -25.58 -5.92 -7.23
N LEU A 48 -24.78 -6.36 -8.23
CA LEU A 48 -25.15 -6.54 -9.65
C LEU A 48 -25.77 -5.32 -10.39
N ALA A 49 -25.89 -4.16 -9.74
CA ALA A 49 -26.70 -3.05 -10.25
C ALA A 49 -25.91 -1.95 -10.97
N THR A 50 -24.58 -2.06 -11.06
CA THR A 50 -23.71 -0.96 -11.51
C THR A 50 -22.66 -1.42 -12.52
N ASP A 51 -22.51 -0.64 -13.60
CA ASP A 51 -21.42 -0.80 -14.58
C ASP A 51 -20.05 -0.79 -13.87
N LEU A 52 -19.12 -1.65 -14.30
CA LEU A 52 -17.79 -1.81 -13.70
C LEU A 52 -17.04 -0.47 -13.64
N ALA A 53 -17.20 0.39 -14.64
CA ALA A 53 -16.62 1.73 -14.62
C ALA A 53 -17.19 2.61 -13.49
N ALA A 54 -18.49 2.51 -13.20
CA ALA A 54 -19.12 3.24 -12.12
C ALA A 54 -18.70 2.71 -10.74
N ALA A 55 -18.60 1.39 -10.58
CA ALA A 55 -18.10 0.76 -9.37
C ALA A 55 -16.66 1.18 -9.05
N MET A 56 -15.80 1.26 -10.08
CA MET A 56 -14.42 1.75 -9.95
C MET A 56 -14.35 3.22 -9.53
N ARG A 57 -15.23 4.09 -10.03
CA ARG A 57 -15.30 5.50 -9.57
C ARG A 57 -15.71 5.62 -8.11
N ARG A 58 -16.67 4.80 -7.66
CA ARG A 58 -17.07 4.76 -6.24
C ARG A 58 -15.95 4.25 -5.34
N ALA A 59 -15.23 3.23 -5.78
CA ALA A 59 -14.03 2.74 -5.10
C ALA A 59 -12.94 3.82 -5.00
N ALA A 60 -12.74 4.63 -6.06
CA ALA A 60 -11.80 5.75 -6.05
C ALA A 60 -12.16 6.81 -4.99
N GLY A 61 -13.45 7.11 -4.82
CA GLY A 61 -13.93 8.05 -3.80
C GLY A 61 -13.73 7.56 -2.37
N ALA A 62 -13.84 6.24 -2.14
CA ALA A 62 -13.65 5.64 -0.82
C ALA A 62 -12.17 5.46 -0.43
N ALA A 63 -11.26 5.50 -1.39
CA ALA A 63 -9.84 5.21 -1.18
C ALA A 63 -8.95 6.36 -1.70
N PRO A 64 -8.91 7.54 -1.05
CA PRO A 64 -8.20 8.71 -1.53
C PRO A 64 -6.72 8.46 -1.85
N ALA A 65 -6.00 7.66 -1.05
CA ALA A 65 -4.58 7.37 -1.32
C ALA A 65 -4.39 6.44 -2.54
N ALA A 66 -5.40 5.62 -2.87
CA ALA A 66 -5.41 4.71 -4.02
C ALA A 66 -6.34 5.19 -5.15
N ALA A 67 -6.89 6.40 -5.07
CA ALA A 67 -7.92 6.90 -5.98
C ALA A 67 -7.42 6.94 -7.42
N GLU A 68 -6.16 7.33 -7.63
CA GLU A 68 -5.51 7.33 -8.94
C GLU A 68 -5.55 5.98 -9.65
N LEU A 69 -5.50 4.87 -8.90
CA LEU A 69 -5.55 3.51 -9.46
C LEU A 69 -6.96 3.19 -9.95
N PHE A 70 -7.97 3.40 -9.11
CA PHE A 70 -9.36 3.06 -9.42
C PHE A 70 -9.96 4.02 -10.46
N ALA A 71 -9.68 5.32 -10.36
CA ALA A 71 -10.10 6.32 -11.35
C ALA A 71 -9.45 6.07 -12.71
N GLY A 72 -8.14 5.77 -12.74
CA GLY A 72 -7.44 5.44 -13.99
C GLY A 72 -7.98 4.17 -14.66
N MET A 73 -8.48 3.22 -13.88
CA MET A 73 -9.17 2.04 -14.41
C MET A 73 -10.55 2.40 -14.99
N ALA A 74 -11.32 3.24 -14.30
CA ALA A 74 -12.61 3.71 -14.80
C ALA A 74 -12.49 4.51 -16.11
N GLU A 75 -11.39 5.26 -16.28
CA GLU A 75 -11.08 5.99 -17.52
C GLU A 75 -10.73 5.06 -18.68
N GLU A 76 -9.89 4.04 -18.46
CA GLU A 76 -9.53 3.07 -19.52
C GLU A 76 -10.73 2.19 -19.90
N LEU A 77 -11.64 1.89 -18.96
CA LEU A 77 -12.89 1.18 -19.22
C LEU A 77 -13.89 2.01 -20.04
N ALA A 78 -13.80 3.35 -20.01
CA ALA A 78 -14.65 4.22 -20.81
C ALA A 78 -14.26 4.21 -22.31
N VAL A 79 -13.09 3.65 -22.65
CA VAL A 79 -12.65 3.50 -24.03
C VAL A 79 -13.39 2.31 -24.69
N PRO A 80 -14.16 2.54 -25.77
CA PRO A 80 -14.92 1.48 -26.41
C PRO A 80 -13.99 0.39 -26.98
N GLY A 81 -14.31 -0.88 -26.70
CA GLY A 81 -13.54 -2.05 -27.13
C GLY A 81 -12.36 -2.42 -26.23
N MET A 82 -12.13 -1.69 -25.13
CA MET A 82 -11.08 -2.01 -24.16
C MET A 82 -11.54 -3.15 -23.24
N ALA A 83 -10.80 -4.26 -23.22
CA ALA A 83 -11.03 -5.33 -22.25
C ALA A 83 -10.50 -4.95 -20.85
N ALA A 84 -11.24 -5.33 -19.80
CA ALA A 84 -10.95 -4.96 -18.42
C ALA A 84 -9.58 -5.48 -17.91
N GLY A 85 -9.18 -6.69 -18.29
CA GLY A 85 -7.86 -7.24 -17.93
C GLY A 85 -6.68 -6.41 -18.46
N PRO A 86 -6.56 -6.19 -19.79
CA PRO A 86 -5.51 -5.36 -20.36
C PRO A 86 -5.49 -3.92 -19.84
N ALA A 87 -6.67 -3.31 -19.63
CA ALA A 87 -6.80 -2.00 -19.02
C ALA A 87 -6.20 -1.98 -17.60
N TRP A 88 -6.55 -2.96 -16.77
CA TRP A 88 -6.04 -3.09 -15.40
C TRP A 88 -4.51 -3.22 -15.38
N ARG A 89 -3.94 -4.10 -16.21
CA ARG A 89 -2.48 -4.29 -16.31
C ARG A 89 -1.76 -2.99 -16.62
N ARG A 90 -2.32 -2.18 -17.52
CA ARG A 90 -1.74 -0.90 -17.94
C ARG A 90 -1.77 0.12 -16.80
N VAL A 91 -2.90 0.25 -16.11
CA VAL A 91 -3.07 1.21 -15.01
C VAL A 91 -2.19 0.82 -13.82
N VAL A 92 -2.21 -0.44 -13.41
CA VAL A 92 -1.35 -0.97 -12.33
C VAL A 92 0.13 -0.74 -12.66
N GLY A 93 0.57 -1.05 -13.88
CA GLY A 93 1.96 -0.84 -14.29
C GLY A 93 2.39 0.62 -14.23
N ARG A 94 1.52 1.57 -14.63
CA ARG A 94 1.79 3.01 -14.50
C ARG A 94 1.78 3.46 -13.05
N TRP A 95 0.85 2.97 -12.25
CA TRP A 95 0.66 3.36 -10.85
C TRP A 95 1.80 2.84 -9.96
N CYS A 96 2.18 1.56 -10.10
CA CYS A 96 3.31 0.96 -9.36
C CYS A 96 4.63 1.68 -9.64
N ARG A 97 4.90 2.04 -10.91
CA ARG A 97 6.09 2.83 -11.27
C ARG A 97 6.08 4.22 -10.62
N ARG A 98 4.93 4.88 -10.59
CA ARG A 98 4.79 6.25 -10.04
C ARG A 98 4.94 6.29 -8.53
N LYS A 99 4.33 5.34 -7.82
CA LYS A 99 4.34 5.26 -6.35
C LYS A 99 5.58 4.55 -5.79
N ARG A 100 6.52 4.11 -6.63
CA ARG A 100 7.74 3.35 -6.26
C ARG A 100 7.41 2.17 -5.32
N LEU A 101 6.38 1.42 -5.72
CA LEU A 101 5.92 0.28 -4.93
C LEU A 101 6.79 -0.94 -5.21
N ASP A 102 7.67 -1.24 -4.26
CA ASP A 102 8.55 -2.39 -4.32
C ASP A 102 7.97 -3.59 -3.52
N GLY A 103 8.32 -4.82 -3.92
CA GLY A 103 8.00 -6.05 -3.18
C GLY A 103 6.85 -6.87 -3.78
N ARG A 104 5.99 -7.45 -2.93
CA ARG A 104 4.92 -8.38 -3.35
C ARG A 104 3.67 -7.70 -3.90
N LEU A 105 3.49 -6.40 -3.62
CA LEU A 105 2.28 -5.65 -3.95
C LEU A 105 1.94 -5.62 -5.45
N PRO A 106 2.89 -5.36 -6.38
CA PRO A 106 2.62 -5.45 -7.81
C PRO A 106 2.19 -6.86 -8.24
N GLY A 107 2.79 -7.90 -7.65
CA GLY A 107 2.44 -9.29 -7.94
C GLY A 107 1.03 -9.67 -7.47
N ILE A 108 0.58 -9.12 -6.33
CA ILE A 108 -0.78 -9.30 -5.83
C ILE A 108 -1.78 -8.55 -6.72
N LEU A 109 -1.47 -7.31 -7.13
CA LEU A 109 -2.31 -6.53 -8.03
C LEU A 109 -2.41 -7.13 -9.44
N SER A 110 -1.35 -7.78 -9.94
CA SER A 110 -1.41 -8.50 -11.22
C SER A 110 -2.36 -9.70 -11.17
N ARG A 111 -2.62 -10.30 -10.00
CA ARG A 111 -3.61 -11.39 -9.87
C ARG A 111 -5.05 -10.90 -10.01
N LEU A 112 -5.33 -9.63 -9.71
CA LEU A 112 -6.64 -9.02 -9.98
C LEU A 112 -6.95 -8.96 -11.47
N GLU A 113 -5.94 -8.94 -12.34
CA GLU A 113 -6.16 -9.00 -13.79
C GLU A 113 -6.93 -10.25 -14.20
N ALA A 114 -6.58 -11.40 -13.62
CA ALA A 114 -7.27 -12.66 -13.89
C ALA A 114 -8.72 -12.65 -13.41
N ALA A 115 -9.02 -11.86 -12.37
CA ALA A 115 -10.38 -11.68 -11.86
C ALA A 115 -11.27 -10.88 -12.84
N PHE A 116 -10.70 -9.99 -13.66
CA PHE A 116 -11.42 -9.19 -14.66
C PHE A 116 -11.55 -9.87 -16.03
N GLY A 117 -11.25 -11.17 -16.12
CA GLY A 117 -11.46 -12.00 -17.31
C GLY A 117 -12.95 -12.32 -17.56
N PRO A 118 -13.26 -13.29 -18.46
CA PRO A 118 -14.63 -13.65 -18.86
C PRO A 118 -15.46 -14.38 -17.78
N TRP A 119 -15.10 -14.21 -16.51
CA TRP A 119 -15.65 -14.96 -15.39
C TRP A 119 -16.94 -14.30 -14.84
N GLN A 120 -17.88 -15.13 -14.39
CA GLN A 120 -19.15 -14.67 -13.81
C GLN A 120 -18.91 -13.87 -12.52
N ALA A 121 -19.78 -12.91 -12.19
CA ALA A 121 -19.62 -12.00 -11.04
C ALA A 121 -19.23 -12.71 -9.72
N ALA A 122 -19.79 -13.89 -9.43
CA ALA A 122 -19.46 -14.69 -8.25
C ALA A 122 -18.00 -15.17 -8.21
N GLU A 123 -17.38 -15.40 -9.36
CA GLU A 123 -16.00 -15.86 -9.49
C GLU A 123 -14.98 -14.70 -9.40
N VAL A 124 -15.38 -13.52 -9.87
CA VAL A 124 -14.68 -12.25 -9.63
C VAL A 124 -14.64 -11.94 -8.13
N VAL A 125 -15.75 -12.13 -7.42
CA VAL A 125 -15.87 -11.89 -5.97
C VAL A 125 -14.96 -12.83 -5.17
N ARG A 126 -14.91 -14.12 -5.51
CA ARG A 126 -13.97 -15.07 -4.87
C ARG A 126 -12.51 -14.70 -5.10
N HIS A 127 -12.14 -14.25 -6.30
CA HIS A 127 -10.78 -13.78 -6.56
C HIS A 127 -10.46 -12.48 -5.82
N LEU A 128 -11.43 -11.56 -5.72
CA LEU A 128 -11.30 -10.34 -4.91
C LEU A 128 -11.07 -10.68 -3.42
N GLU A 129 -11.79 -11.65 -2.87
CA GLU A 129 -11.57 -12.13 -1.50
C GLU A 129 -10.17 -12.68 -1.28
N LEU A 130 -9.66 -13.49 -2.22
CA LEU A 130 -8.30 -14.02 -2.14
C LEU A 130 -7.26 -12.90 -2.16
N VAL A 131 -7.45 -11.91 -3.02
CA VAL A 131 -6.54 -10.75 -3.11
C VAL A 131 -6.62 -9.87 -1.86
N GLN A 132 -7.81 -9.65 -1.30
CA GLN A 132 -7.98 -8.96 -0.02
C GLN A 132 -7.27 -9.70 1.11
N LYS A 133 -7.39 -11.03 1.20
CA LYS A 133 -6.69 -11.82 2.23
C LYS A 133 -5.16 -11.70 2.10
N LEU A 134 -4.63 -11.76 0.89
CA LEU A 134 -3.19 -11.57 0.64
C LEU A 134 -2.72 -10.16 1.01
N LEU A 135 -3.53 -9.13 0.71
CA LEU A 135 -3.26 -7.74 1.12
C LEU A 135 -3.30 -7.55 2.63
N ILE A 136 -4.24 -8.20 3.33
CA ILE A 136 -4.32 -8.19 4.79
C ILE A 136 -3.06 -8.83 5.40
N GLN A 137 -2.63 -9.98 4.88
CA GLN A 137 -1.39 -10.64 5.34
C GLN A 137 -0.16 -9.75 5.14
N GLU A 138 -0.01 -9.14 3.96
CA GLU A 138 1.11 -8.23 3.69
C GLU A 138 1.07 -6.99 4.61
N ARG A 139 -0.13 -6.47 4.90
CA ARG A 139 -0.34 -5.35 5.83
C ARG A 139 0.03 -5.73 7.26
N ASP A 140 -0.38 -6.90 7.74
CA ASP A 140 -0.06 -7.40 9.08
C ASP A 140 1.44 -7.68 9.24
N GLU A 141 2.08 -8.30 8.25
CA GLU A 141 3.54 -8.52 8.24
C GLU A 141 4.32 -7.19 8.26
N ARG A 142 3.88 -6.19 7.48
CA ARG A 142 4.50 -4.86 7.46
C ARG A 142 4.27 -4.09 8.75
N ARG A 143 3.07 -4.16 9.33
CA ARG A 143 2.76 -3.52 10.62
C ARG A 143 3.59 -4.14 11.75
N ALA A 144 3.72 -5.47 11.79
CA ALA A 144 4.58 -6.16 12.76
C ALA A 144 6.06 -5.77 12.63
N LYS A 145 6.57 -5.61 11.40
CA LYS A 145 7.95 -5.14 11.16
C LYS A 145 8.15 -3.68 11.60
N LEU A 146 7.18 -2.82 11.36
CA LEU A 146 7.18 -1.43 11.82
C LEU A 146 7.22 -1.34 13.34
N ASP A 147 6.35 -2.06 14.04
CA ASP A 147 6.30 -2.07 15.51
C ASP A 147 7.61 -2.60 16.12
N GLY A 148 8.19 -3.65 15.51
CA GLY A 148 9.50 -4.18 15.90
C GLY A 148 10.64 -3.18 15.66
N THR A 149 10.62 -2.49 14.52
CA THR A 149 11.64 -1.51 14.13
C THR A 149 11.56 -0.25 15.00
N VAL A 150 10.36 0.28 15.26
CA VAL A 150 10.15 1.42 16.17
C VAL A 150 10.67 1.09 17.57
N ARG A 151 10.44 -0.14 18.07
CA ARG A 151 11.07 -0.60 19.32
C ARG A 151 12.59 -0.58 19.24
N LEU A 152 13.18 -1.18 18.20
CA LEU A 152 14.63 -1.28 18.04
C LEU A 152 15.31 0.10 17.97
N TRP A 153 14.72 1.05 17.24
CA TRP A 153 15.21 2.42 17.13
C TRP A 153 15.09 3.18 18.45
N ARG A 154 14.04 2.91 19.24
CA ARG A 154 13.94 3.45 20.61
C ARG A 154 15.03 2.88 21.52
N TYR A 155 15.35 1.59 21.40
CA TYR A 155 16.47 0.97 22.12
C TYR A 155 17.83 1.53 21.67
N LEU A 156 18.04 1.75 20.38
CA LEU A 156 19.27 2.38 19.86
C LEU A 156 19.42 3.83 20.33
N GLY A 157 18.32 4.60 20.40
CA GLY A 157 18.33 5.94 20.97
C GLY A 157 18.68 5.95 22.46
N ILE A 158 18.14 5.01 23.24
CA ILE A 158 18.45 4.86 24.67
C ILE A 158 19.89 4.41 24.88
N CYS A 159 20.36 3.39 24.16
CA CYS A 159 21.73 2.90 24.26
C CYS A 159 22.75 3.94 23.79
N GLY A 160 22.44 4.69 22.72
CA GLY A 160 23.27 5.80 22.23
C GLY A 160 23.31 7.00 23.18
N GLY A 161 22.19 7.31 23.84
CA GLY A 161 22.14 8.31 24.90
C GLY A 161 22.92 7.88 26.15
N LEU A 162 22.84 6.60 26.52
CA LEU A 162 23.55 6.05 27.68
C LEU A 162 25.07 6.01 27.45
N THR A 163 25.53 5.62 26.26
CA THR A 163 26.97 5.65 25.94
C THR A 163 27.51 7.08 25.85
N ALA A 164 26.71 8.03 25.34
CA ALA A 164 27.07 9.45 25.37
C ALA A 164 27.16 9.99 26.80
N ALA A 165 26.25 9.61 27.70
CA ALA A 165 26.30 9.98 29.11
C ALA A 165 27.50 9.33 29.84
N LEU A 166 27.80 8.07 29.54
CA LEU A 166 28.96 7.36 30.11
C LEU A 166 30.30 7.92 29.62
N LEU A 167 30.39 8.41 28.38
CA LEU A 167 31.57 9.10 27.85
C LEU A 167 31.73 10.53 28.40
N LEU A 168 30.68 11.08 29.02
CA LEU A 168 30.63 12.42 29.62
C LEU A 168 31.05 12.42 31.10
N CYS A 169 31.04 11.26 31.75
CA CYS A 169 31.57 11.03 33.09
C CYS A 169 33.04 10.60 33.02
#